data_AF-A0A8S1QTP7-F1
#
_entry.id   AF-A0A8S1QTP7-F1
#
_cell.length_a   1.000
_cell.length_b   1.000
_cell.length_c   1.000
_cell.angle_alpha   90.00
_cell.angle_beta   90.00
_cell.angle_gamma   90.00
#
_symmetry.space_group_name_H-M   'P 1'
#
loop_
_entity.id
_entity.type
_entity.pdbx_description
1 polymer ?
#
loop_
_entity_poly.entity_id
_entity_poly.type
_entity_poly.pdbx_seq_one_letter_code
_entity_poly.pdbx_strand_id
1 'polypeptide(L)'
;MNTQNNKWEFKQIVTKSIMEFGTEICFIKENQFICVSENQDGQDYICFFELQNQQFQEQFNQQIKLIFNNQEYNEPLFPIMFNQTKRIILLRHKFNIYILSQQFHNTYRISTKLQFQHNIIQGSMTNDAQYMVLWEKSNSCYFIYKIKQNQYGQVQQN
;
A
#
# COMPACT_ATOMS: atom_id res chain seq x y z
N MET A 1 -25.95 23.76 -21.67
CA MET A 1 -25.01 23.21 -20.67
C MET A 1 -23.73 22.86 -21.42
N ASN A 2 -22.64 23.59 -21.19
CA ASN A 2 -21.39 23.43 -21.92
C ASN A 2 -20.65 22.17 -21.46
N THR A 3 -20.68 21.12 -22.28
CA THR A 3 -19.77 19.97 -22.20
C THR A 3 -18.50 20.26 -23.01
N GLN A 4 -17.67 21.19 -22.54
CA GLN A 4 -16.33 21.39 -23.11
C GLN A 4 -15.28 20.78 -22.16
N ASN A 5 -14.59 19.76 -22.68
CA ASN A 5 -13.35 19.15 -22.18
C ASN A 5 -13.42 18.12 -21.04
N ASN A 6 -14.24 17.08 -21.18
CA ASN A 6 -14.03 15.79 -20.48
C ASN A 6 -12.86 14.99 -21.08
N LYS A 7 -11.68 15.61 -21.24
CA LYS A 7 -10.51 14.94 -21.81
C LYS A 7 -9.45 14.78 -20.72
N TRP A 8 -8.91 13.57 -20.62
CA TRP A 8 -7.74 13.31 -19.80
C TRP A 8 -6.54 14.05 -20.38
N GLU A 9 -5.93 14.93 -19.59
CA GLU A 9 -4.70 15.62 -19.97
C GLU A 9 -3.54 14.96 -19.24
N PHE A 10 -2.55 14.52 -20.03
CA PHE A 10 -1.29 14.04 -19.47
C PHE A 10 -0.58 15.20 -18.74
N LYS A 11 -0.19 14.96 -17.49
CA LYS A 11 0.44 16.00 -16.65
C LYS A 11 1.95 15.84 -16.50
N GLN A 12 2.45 14.61 -16.31
CA GLN A 12 3.86 14.36 -15.97
C GLN A 12 4.21 12.87 -16.10
N ILE A 13 5.51 12.60 -16.26
CA ILE A 13 6.13 11.30 -15.96
C ILE A 13 6.85 11.45 -14.64
N VAL A 14 6.60 10.53 -13.69
CA VAL A 14 7.29 10.49 -12.40
C VAL A 14 8.34 9.39 -12.45
N THR A 15 9.61 9.75 -12.31
CA THR A 15 10.70 8.78 -12.17
C THR A 15 10.81 8.33 -10.72
N LYS A 16 11.23 7.08 -10.52
CA LYS A 16 11.46 6.47 -9.21
C LYS A 16 12.93 6.17 -9.07
N SER A 17 13.45 6.28 -7.86
CA SER A 17 14.85 6.03 -7.54
C SER A 17 15.24 4.55 -7.52
N ILE A 18 14.27 3.67 -7.24
CA ILE A 18 14.47 2.23 -7.14
C ILE A 18 13.60 1.59 -8.22
N MET A 19 14.22 0.99 -9.23
CA MET A 19 13.47 0.37 -10.32
C MET A 19 14.15 -0.88 -10.87
N GLU A 20 13.43 -2.00 -10.77
CA GLU A 20 13.31 -2.95 -11.88
C GLU A 20 11.84 -3.01 -12.32
N PHE A 21 10.88 -3.15 -11.39
CA PHE A 21 9.43 -3.16 -11.68
C PHE A 21 8.60 -2.46 -10.58
N GLY A 22 7.35 -2.10 -10.89
CA GLY A 22 6.38 -1.59 -9.91
C GLY A 22 4.97 -2.02 -10.30
N THR A 23 4.35 -2.88 -9.50
CA THR A 23 3.14 -3.61 -9.88
C THR A 23 1.86 -3.03 -9.29
N GLU A 24 1.95 -2.22 -8.25
CA GLU A 24 0.77 -1.71 -7.52
C GLU A 24 0.92 -0.24 -7.14
N ILE A 25 -0.11 0.57 -7.42
CA ILE A 25 -0.17 2.01 -7.12
C ILE A 25 -1.52 2.39 -6.51
N CYS A 26 -1.54 3.40 -5.63
CA CYS A 26 -2.77 3.91 -5.02
C CYS A 26 -2.62 5.35 -4.54
N PHE A 27 -3.60 6.20 -4.85
CA PHE A 27 -3.74 7.50 -4.20
C PHE A 27 -4.21 7.30 -2.76
N ILE A 28 -3.46 7.88 -1.82
CA ILE A 28 -3.83 7.90 -0.40
C ILE A 28 -4.30 9.29 0.04
N LYS A 29 -4.11 10.30 -0.81
CA LYS A 29 -4.66 11.65 -0.76
C LYS A 29 -4.68 12.23 -2.17
N GLU A 30 -5.39 13.34 -2.39
CA GLU A 30 -5.38 14.08 -3.66
C GLU A 30 -3.96 14.46 -4.12
N ASN A 31 -3.08 14.78 -3.17
CA ASN A 31 -1.72 15.22 -3.43
C ASN A 31 -0.67 14.15 -3.12
N GLN A 32 -1.07 12.92 -2.82
CA GLN A 32 -0.15 11.87 -2.38
C GLN A 32 -0.57 10.48 -2.88
N PHE A 33 0.36 9.77 -3.51
CA PHE A 33 0.17 8.37 -3.88
C PHE A 33 1.33 7.52 -3.38
N ILE A 34 1.10 6.20 -3.34
CA ILE A 34 2.13 5.22 -3.02
C ILE A 34 2.30 4.24 -4.18
N CYS A 35 3.46 3.62 -4.21
CA CYS A 35 3.79 2.51 -5.07
C CYS A 35 4.53 1.45 -4.28
N VAL A 36 4.28 0.18 -4.57
CA VAL A 36 5.13 -0.92 -4.11
C VAL A 36 6.21 -1.16 -5.17
N SER A 37 7.46 -1.14 -4.77
CA SER A 37 8.58 -1.48 -5.65
C SER A 37 8.77 -2.99 -5.72
N GLU A 38 9.33 -3.44 -6.83
CA GLU A 38 9.75 -4.82 -7.00
C GLU A 38 11.16 -4.85 -7.61
N ASN A 39 12.06 -5.50 -6.87
CA ASN A 39 13.46 -5.70 -7.22
C ASN A 39 13.78 -7.18 -7.01
N GLN A 40 14.36 -7.84 -8.02
CA GLN A 40 14.67 -9.26 -7.94
C GLN A 40 15.88 -9.52 -7.04
N ASP A 41 16.91 -8.68 -7.17
CA ASP A 41 18.20 -8.85 -6.51
C ASP A 41 18.41 -7.89 -5.33
N GLY A 42 17.40 -7.08 -5.03
CA GLY A 42 17.49 -5.98 -4.09
C GLY A 42 16.30 -5.85 -3.16
N GLN A 43 16.38 -4.83 -2.31
CA GLN A 43 15.38 -4.59 -1.31
C GLN A 43 14.11 -3.95 -1.92
N ASP A 44 12.95 -4.48 -1.56
CA ASP A 44 11.65 -3.90 -1.90
C ASP A 44 11.19 -2.86 -0.87
N TYR A 45 10.43 -1.87 -1.34
CA TYR A 45 9.94 -0.75 -0.56
C TYR A 45 8.51 -0.39 -0.92
N ILE A 46 7.82 0.23 0.03
CA ILE A 46 6.67 1.08 -0.25
C ILE A 46 7.20 2.50 -0.40
N CYS A 47 7.10 3.04 -1.60
CA CYS A 47 7.54 4.39 -1.94
C CYS A 47 6.36 5.36 -1.87
N PHE A 48 6.60 6.55 -1.30
CA PHE A 48 5.62 7.62 -1.20
C PHE A 48 5.95 8.72 -2.18
N PHE A 49 4.95 9.26 -2.86
CA PHE A 49 5.08 10.36 -3.80
C PHE A 49 4.13 11.46 -3.40
N GLU A 50 4.62 12.69 -3.34
CA GLU A 50 3.85 13.86 -2.94
C GLU A 50 3.97 14.96 -3.98
N LEU A 51 2.86 15.66 -4.23
CA LEU A 51 2.81 16.82 -5.12
C LEU A 51 3.51 18.01 -4.44
N GLN A 52 4.66 18.40 -4.98
CA GLN A 52 5.46 19.53 -4.55
C GLN A 52 5.79 20.39 -5.78
N ASN A 53 5.55 21.70 -5.70
CA ASN A 53 5.79 22.62 -6.83
C ASN A 53 5.11 22.15 -8.14
N GLN A 54 3.87 21.68 -8.03
CA GLN A 54 3.02 21.18 -9.13
C GLN A 54 3.49 19.86 -9.80
N GLN A 55 4.54 19.23 -9.28
CA GLN A 55 5.04 17.94 -9.75
C GLN A 55 5.04 16.91 -8.61
N PHE A 56 4.76 15.65 -8.90
CA PHE A 56 4.89 14.62 -7.87
C PHE A 56 6.34 14.18 -7.76
N GLN A 57 6.83 14.10 -6.52
CA GLN A 57 8.22 13.76 -6.21
C GLN A 57 8.28 12.67 -5.14
N GLU A 58 9.21 11.74 -5.29
CA GLU A 58 9.45 10.66 -4.32
C GLU A 58 9.92 11.22 -2.97
N GLN A 59 9.31 10.76 -1.89
CA GLN A 59 9.64 11.13 -0.51
C GLN A 59 10.50 10.04 0.12
N PHE A 60 11.82 10.11 -0.13
CA PHE A 60 12.80 9.10 0.31
C PHE A 60 12.77 8.80 1.81
N ASN A 61 12.57 9.83 2.63
CA ASN A 61 12.50 9.70 4.09
C ASN A 61 11.23 8.99 4.60
N GLN A 62 10.25 8.76 3.73
CA GLN A 62 8.99 8.07 4.05
C GLN A 62 8.96 6.63 3.51
N GLN A 63 10.01 6.18 2.82
CA GLN A 63 10.06 4.80 2.30
C GLN A 63 9.96 3.79 3.44
N ILE A 64 9.17 2.74 3.21
CA ILE A 64 9.01 1.64 4.16
C ILE A 64 9.64 0.40 3.55
N LYS A 65 10.68 -0.11 4.22
CA LYS A 65 11.36 -1.34 3.83
C LYS A 65 10.43 -2.54 4.00
N LEU A 66 10.22 -3.30 2.93
CA LEU A 66 9.48 -4.56 2.95
C LEU A 66 10.41 -5.73 3.32
N ILE A 67 9.85 -6.92 3.48
CA ILE A 67 10.68 -8.10 3.68
C ILE A 67 11.36 -8.46 2.37
N PHE A 68 12.69 -8.55 2.40
CA PHE A 68 13.45 -9.05 1.26
C PHE A 68 13.05 -10.49 0.95
N ASN A 69 12.69 -10.73 -0.30
CA ASN A 69 12.39 -12.05 -0.82
C ASN A 69 12.69 -12.06 -2.31
N ASN A 70 13.74 -12.76 -2.73
CA ASN A 70 14.16 -12.86 -4.13
C ASN A 70 13.61 -14.12 -4.83
N GLN A 71 12.70 -14.85 -4.19
CA GLN A 71 12.28 -16.17 -4.67
C GLN A 71 11.04 -16.11 -5.57
N GLU A 72 10.28 -15.02 -5.54
CA GLU A 72 9.02 -14.91 -6.29
C GLU A 72 8.75 -13.49 -6.76
N TYR A 73 8.04 -13.41 -7.88
CA TYR A 73 7.47 -12.17 -8.41
C TYR A 73 6.20 -11.76 -7.67
N ASN A 74 5.88 -10.47 -7.72
CA ASN A 74 4.64 -9.94 -7.19
C ASN A 74 3.50 -10.02 -8.23
N GLU A 75 2.64 -11.03 -8.09
CA GLU A 75 1.38 -11.13 -8.86
C GLU A 75 0.44 -9.91 -8.67
N PRO A 76 0.01 -9.20 -9.73
CA PRO A 76 -0.82 -7.98 -9.63
C PRO A 76 -2.31 -8.28 -9.38
N LEU A 77 -2.61 -9.24 -8.51
CA LEU A 77 -3.97 -9.74 -8.24
C LEU A 77 -4.64 -9.06 -7.05
N PHE A 78 -3.92 -8.20 -6.34
CA PHE A 78 -4.36 -7.61 -5.09
C PHE A 78 -4.12 -6.09 -5.12
N PRO A 79 -5.13 -5.27 -5.43
CA PRO A 79 -4.94 -3.83 -5.44
C PRO A 79 -4.66 -3.33 -4.02
N ILE A 80 -3.83 -2.30 -3.92
CA ILE A 80 -3.68 -1.53 -2.68
C ILE A 80 -5.02 -0.87 -2.37
N MET A 81 -5.50 -1.09 -1.14
CA MET A 81 -6.74 -0.50 -0.64
C MET A 81 -6.42 0.51 0.45
N PHE A 82 -6.98 1.70 0.32
CA PHE A 82 -6.85 2.74 1.33
C PHE A 82 -8.20 3.05 1.98
N ASN A 83 -8.23 3.06 3.31
CA ASN A 83 -9.38 3.52 4.07
C ASN A 83 -9.07 4.90 4.66
N GLN A 84 -9.71 5.93 4.11
CA GLN A 84 -9.50 7.32 4.52
C GLN A 84 -9.95 7.59 5.98
N THR A 85 -11.08 7.02 6.40
CA THR A 85 -11.64 7.23 7.75
C THR A 85 -10.74 6.68 8.84
N LYS A 86 -10.23 5.46 8.65
CA LYS A 86 -9.36 4.77 9.61
C LYS A 86 -7.87 5.05 9.37
N ARG A 87 -7.52 5.70 8.26
CA ARG A 87 -6.15 6.02 7.85
C ARG A 87 -5.26 4.78 7.81
N ILE A 88 -5.80 3.71 7.24
CA ILE A 88 -5.07 2.45 7.05
C ILE A 88 -4.94 2.11 5.58
N ILE A 89 -3.82 1.51 5.24
CA ILE A 89 -3.54 0.98 3.91
C ILE A 89 -3.40 -0.53 4.04
N LEU A 90 -4.14 -1.26 3.23
CA LEU A 90 -4.01 -2.68 3.06
C LEU A 90 -3.35 -2.95 1.71
N LEU A 91 -2.26 -3.69 1.71
CA LEU A 91 -1.57 -4.08 0.48
C LEU A 91 -0.99 -5.47 0.60
N ARG A 92 -0.66 -6.04 -0.55
CA ARG A 92 -0.01 -7.33 -0.65
C ARG A 92 1.37 -7.12 -1.27
N HIS A 93 2.33 -7.92 -0.85
CA HIS A 93 3.61 -8.02 -1.55
C HIS A 93 4.17 -9.43 -1.37
N LYS A 94 4.36 -10.14 -2.48
CA LYS A 94 4.82 -11.54 -2.52
C LYS A 94 3.97 -12.41 -1.59
N PHE A 95 4.55 -13.02 -0.56
CA PHE A 95 3.83 -13.90 0.36
C PHE A 95 3.14 -13.17 1.52
N ASN A 96 3.17 -11.85 1.54
CA ASN A 96 2.78 -11.08 2.72
C ASN A 96 1.60 -10.15 2.42
N ILE A 97 0.68 -10.08 3.37
CA ILE A 97 -0.32 -9.01 3.46
C ILE A 97 0.12 -8.04 4.55
N TYR A 98 0.16 -6.76 4.23
CA TYR A 98 0.56 -5.69 5.15
C TYR A 98 -0.62 -4.77 5.43
N ILE A 99 -0.78 -4.41 6.71
CA ILE A 99 -1.63 -3.30 7.13
C ILE A 99 -0.73 -2.19 7.64
N LEU A 100 -0.72 -1.07 6.94
CA LEU A 100 -0.06 0.15 7.40
C LEU A 100 -1.07 1.04 8.10
N SER A 101 -0.67 1.61 9.23
CA SER A 101 -1.47 2.58 9.96
C SER A 101 -0.72 3.91 10.01
N GLN A 102 -1.44 5.01 9.76
CA GLN A 102 -0.91 6.35 9.92
C GLN A 102 -0.58 6.63 11.39
N GLN A 103 0.63 7.12 11.63
CA GLN A 103 1.16 7.54 12.92
C GLN A 103 1.09 9.08 13.05
N PHE A 104 1.68 9.61 14.12
CA PHE A 104 1.93 11.05 14.25
C PHE A 104 2.72 11.60 13.06
N HIS A 105 2.49 12.88 12.74
CA HIS A 105 3.09 13.59 11.61
C HIS A 105 2.81 12.99 10.23
N ASN A 106 1.68 12.31 10.04
CA ASN A 106 1.26 11.74 8.76
C ASN A 106 2.21 10.70 8.15
N THR A 107 3.08 10.11 8.97
CA THR A 107 3.93 8.99 8.55
C THR A 107 3.15 7.68 8.64
N TYR A 108 3.44 6.72 7.77
CA TYR A 108 2.84 5.38 7.85
C TYR A 108 3.86 4.38 8.40
N ARG A 109 3.37 3.39 9.14
CA ARG A 109 4.18 2.24 9.58
C ARG A 109 3.39 0.95 9.42
N ILE A 110 4.10 -0.14 9.15
CA ILE A 110 3.52 -1.49 9.18
C ILE A 110 3.05 -1.76 10.60
N SER A 111 1.74 -1.89 10.76
CA SER A 111 1.07 -2.21 12.03
C SER A 111 0.72 -3.69 12.14
N THR A 112 0.55 -4.37 11.01
CA THR A 112 0.29 -5.81 10.97
C THR A 112 0.91 -6.39 9.69
N LYS A 113 1.40 -7.62 9.82
CA LYS A 113 1.90 -8.44 8.72
C LYS A 113 1.31 -9.83 8.87
N LEU A 114 0.72 -10.36 7.81
CA LEU A 114 0.32 -11.75 7.68
C LEU A 114 1.16 -12.39 6.59
N GLN A 115 1.75 -13.55 6.89
CA GLN A 115 2.54 -14.31 5.94
C GLN A 115 1.76 -15.55 5.51
N PHE A 116 1.78 -15.82 4.22
CA PHE A 116 1.15 -16.96 3.57
C PHE A 116 2.21 -17.88 2.96
N GLN A 117 1.80 -19.09 2.58
CA GLN A 117 2.70 -20.05 1.95
C GLN A 117 2.81 -19.83 0.43
N HIS A 118 1.83 -19.16 -0.17
CA HIS A 118 1.76 -18.93 -1.61
C HIS A 118 1.58 -17.45 -1.94
N ASN A 119 2.02 -17.08 -3.14
CA ASN A 119 2.01 -15.71 -3.63
C ASN A 119 0.69 -15.35 -4.34
N ILE A 120 -0.15 -16.32 -4.71
CA ILE A 120 -1.47 -16.08 -5.31
C ILE A 120 -2.50 -15.87 -4.20
N ILE A 121 -2.68 -14.60 -3.83
CA ILE A 121 -3.60 -14.13 -2.81
C ILE A 121 -4.47 -13.03 -3.42
N GLN A 122 -5.78 -13.10 -3.18
CA GLN A 122 -6.73 -12.03 -3.48
C GLN A 122 -7.40 -11.59 -2.19
N GLY A 123 -7.98 -10.40 -2.19
CA GLY A 123 -8.73 -9.96 -1.02
C GLY A 123 -9.35 -8.60 -1.16
N SER A 124 -10.14 -8.27 -0.15
CA SER A 124 -10.81 -7.00 -0.03
C SER A 124 -10.99 -6.62 1.44
N MET A 125 -11.31 -5.36 1.68
CA MET A 125 -11.58 -4.82 2.99
C MET A 125 -12.93 -4.12 2.99
N THR A 126 -13.67 -4.28 4.08
CA THR A 126 -14.92 -3.54 4.33
C THR A 126 -14.69 -2.02 4.31
N ASN A 127 -15.70 -1.25 3.87
CA ASN A 127 -15.61 0.21 3.74
C ASN A 127 -15.32 0.93 5.07
N ASP A 128 -15.65 0.32 6.20
CA ASP A 128 -15.36 0.83 7.55
C ASP A 128 -14.08 0.25 8.15
N ALA A 129 -13.36 -0.58 7.38
CA ALA A 129 -12.12 -1.23 7.76
C ALA A 129 -12.24 -2.07 9.05
N GLN A 130 -13.39 -2.68 9.31
CA GLN A 130 -13.57 -3.59 10.45
C GLN A 130 -13.14 -5.03 10.12
N TYR A 131 -13.34 -5.44 8.87
CA TYR A 131 -13.03 -6.79 8.39
C TYR A 131 -12.27 -6.75 7.07
N MET A 132 -11.43 -7.76 6.90
CA MET A 132 -10.77 -8.10 5.64
C MET A 132 -11.09 -9.55 5.29
N VAL A 133 -11.35 -9.81 4.02
CA VAL A 133 -11.47 -11.15 3.45
C VAL A 133 -10.29 -11.39 2.52
N LEU A 134 -9.67 -12.57 2.64
CA LEU A 134 -8.59 -13.03 1.79
C LEU A 134 -8.99 -14.38 1.19
N TRP A 135 -8.68 -14.59 -0.09
CA TRP A 135 -8.68 -15.90 -0.72
C TRP A 135 -7.25 -16.27 -1.05
N GLU A 136 -6.83 -17.48 -0.69
CA GLU A 136 -5.50 -18.00 -0.98
C GLU A 136 -5.61 -19.29 -1.78
N LYS A 137 -4.88 -19.35 -2.91
CA LYS A 137 -5.05 -20.42 -3.91
C LYS A 137 -4.78 -21.82 -3.35
N SER A 138 -3.76 -21.99 -2.51
CA SER A 138 -3.36 -23.32 -2.04
C SER A 138 -4.36 -23.98 -1.12
N ASN A 139 -4.89 -23.23 -0.15
CA ASN A 139 -5.89 -23.77 0.77
C ASN A 139 -7.29 -23.76 0.14
N SER A 140 -7.47 -23.10 -1.01
CA SER A 140 -8.75 -22.99 -1.71
C SER A 140 -9.89 -22.52 -0.79
N CYS A 141 -9.57 -21.67 0.17
CA CYS A 141 -10.50 -21.23 1.20
C CYS A 141 -10.43 -19.71 1.39
N TYR A 142 -11.44 -19.18 2.08
CA TYR A 142 -11.52 -17.78 2.45
C TYR A 142 -11.12 -17.61 3.92
N PHE A 143 -10.21 -16.69 4.16
CA PHE A 143 -9.85 -16.24 5.50
C PHE A 143 -10.54 -14.91 5.77
N ILE A 144 -11.22 -14.80 6.92
CA ILE A 144 -11.84 -13.55 7.37
C ILE A 144 -11.12 -13.10 8.63
N TYR A 145 -10.58 -11.89 8.59
CA TYR A 145 -9.88 -11.27 9.71
C TYR A 145 -10.66 -10.05 10.21
N LYS A 146 -10.78 -9.93 11.53
CA LYS A 146 -11.18 -8.68 12.17
C LYS A 146 -9.95 -7.78 12.31
N ILE A 147 -10.03 -6.56 11.78
CA ILE A 147 -8.98 -5.56 11.90
C ILE A 147 -9.16 -4.85 13.26
N LYS A 148 -8.17 -4.96 14.13
CA LYS A 148 -8.13 -4.24 15.41
C LYS A 148 -7.22 -3.02 15.25
N GLN A 149 -7.73 -1.82 15.53
CA GLN A 149 -6.86 -0.65 15.63
C GLN A 149 -6.08 -0.70 16.94
N ASN A 150 -4.75 -0.69 16.85
CA ASN A 150 -3.91 -0.48 18.02
C ASN A 150 -3.97 1.01 18.39
N GLN A 151 -4.43 1.33 19.60
CA GLN A 151 -4.40 2.68 20.15
C GLN A 151 -2.97 3.03 20.58
N TYR A 152 -2.12 3.45 19.64
CA TYR A 152 -0.87 4.11 20.00
C TYR A 152 -1.14 5.62 20.13
N GLY A 153 -1.22 6.11 21.38
CA GLY A 153 -1.46 7.54 21.63
C GLY A 153 -1.73 7.99 23.06
N GLN A 154 -1.86 7.10 24.06
CA GLN A 154 -1.78 7.54 25.46
C GLN A 154 -0.35 7.34 25.96
N VAL A 155 0.44 8.40 25.82
CA VAL A 155 1.64 8.57 26.65
C VAL A 155 1.12 8.60 28.09
N GLN A 156 1.43 7.58 28.87
CA GLN A 156 1.32 7.68 30.32
C GLN A 156 2.31 8.76 30.76
N GLN A 157 1.79 9.94 31.09
CA GLN A 157 2.53 10.90 31.89
C GLN A 157 2.39 10.43 33.35
N ASN A 158 3.50 9.92 33.89
CA ASN A 158 3.75 9.87 35.33
C ASN A 158 4.75 10.97 35.66
#